data_AF-A0A843HG09-F1
#
_entry.id   AF-A0A843HG09-F1
#
_cell.length_a   1.000
_cell.length_b   1.000
_cell.length_c   1.000
_cell.angle_alpha   90.00
_cell.angle_beta   90.00
_cell.angle_gamma   90.00
#
_symmetry.space_group_name_H-M   'P 1'
#
loop_
_entity.id
_entity.type
_entity.pdbx_description
1 polymer ?
#
loop_
_entity_poly.entity_id
_entity_poly.type
_entity_poly.pdbx_seq_one_letter_code
_entity_poly.pdbx_strand_id
1 'polypeptide(L)'
;MKKQYPLFSNGTEFMLWQSRNCDRCVKAVHVSPDTWKLPKYRCAIQNHIELAAVTDGMGNKRDYEATHSYTCPHLQTERKAYKKKFNNHLNFDFDDETD
;
A
#
# COMPACT_ATOMS: atom_id res chain seq x y z
N MET A 1 1.03 -17.31 16.85
CA MET A 1 0.11 -16.29 16.26
C MET A 1 0.85 -14.96 16.17
N LYS A 2 0.72 -14.20 15.08
CA LYS A 2 1.29 -12.84 15.00
C LYS A 2 0.49 -11.92 15.91
N LYS A 3 1.18 -11.14 16.75
CA LYS A 3 0.52 -10.17 17.64
C LYS A 3 -0.15 -9.09 16.80
N GLN A 4 -1.43 -8.85 17.08
CA GLN A 4 -2.21 -7.80 16.44
C GLN A 4 -2.48 -6.67 17.45
N TYR A 5 -2.70 -5.46 16.93
CA TYR A 5 -2.87 -4.24 17.72
C TYR A 5 -4.05 -3.43 17.20
N PRO A 6 -4.82 -2.77 18.09
CA PRO A 6 -5.94 -1.92 17.68
C PRO A 6 -5.40 -0.67 16.96
N LEU A 7 -5.84 -0.45 15.72
CA LEU A 7 -5.28 0.64 14.90
C LEU A 7 -5.90 2.00 15.23
N PHE A 8 -7.18 2.01 15.63
CA PHE A 8 -7.96 3.19 15.97
C PHE A 8 -8.94 2.85 17.10
N SER A 9 -9.32 3.85 17.90
CA SER A 9 -10.28 3.67 18.98
C SER A 9 -11.72 3.62 18.46
N ASN A 10 -12.00 4.23 17.30
CA ASN A 10 -13.30 4.26 16.64
C ASN A 10 -13.18 4.67 15.16
N GLY A 11 -14.31 4.60 14.43
CA GLY A 11 -14.38 4.97 13.02
C GLY A 11 -14.08 6.45 12.74
N THR A 12 -14.35 7.36 13.68
CA THR A 12 -14.05 8.80 13.51
C THR A 12 -12.56 9.06 13.50
N GLU A 13 -11.80 8.45 14.43
CA GLU A 13 -10.34 8.54 14.44
C GLU A 13 -9.73 8.00 13.15
N PHE A 14 -10.26 6.87 12.66
CA PHE A 14 -9.89 6.29 11.38
C PHE A 14 -10.10 7.29 10.23
N MET A 15 -11.30 7.84 10.08
CA MET A 15 -11.63 8.79 9.00
C MET A 15 -10.77 10.05 9.06
N LEU A 16 -10.56 10.63 10.25
CA LEU A 16 -9.73 11.81 10.44
C LEU A 16 -8.26 11.54 10.09
N TRP A 17 -7.73 10.42 10.54
CA TRP A 17 -6.36 10.04 10.24
C TRP A 17 -6.16 9.78 8.74
N GLN A 18 -7.11 9.08 8.11
CA GLN A 18 -7.08 8.78 6.68
C GLN A 18 -7.13 10.06 5.84
N SER A 19 -8.01 11.00 6.16
CA SER A 19 -8.11 12.29 5.48
C SER A 19 -6.82 13.10 5.59
N ARG A 20 -6.20 13.10 6.78
CA ARG A 20 -4.93 13.81 7.01
C ARG A 20 -3.74 13.17 6.32
N ASN A 21 -3.73 11.85 6.14
CA ASN A 21 -2.55 11.11 5.72
C ASN A 21 -2.70 10.43 4.36
N CYS A 22 -3.66 9.53 4.21
CA CYS A 22 -3.84 8.77 2.98
C CYS A 22 -4.27 9.66 1.82
N ASP A 23 -5.26 10.56 2.01
CA ASP A 23 -5.80 11.37 0.91
C ASP A 23 -4.79 12.36 0.33
N ARG A 24 -3.86 12.82 1.18
CA ARG A 24 -2.75 13.70 0.80
C ARG A 24 -1.58 12.95 0.16
N CYS A 25 -1.57 11.62 0.22
CA CYS A 25 -0.57 10.80 -0.41
C CYS A 25 -0.77 10.79 -1.94
N VAL A 26 0.29 11.01 -2.68
CA VAL A 26 0.33 10.81 -4.12
C VAL A 26 0.05 9.35 -4.41
N LYS A 27 -0.91 9.11 -5.31
CA LYS A 27 -1.25 7.78 -5.77
C LYS A 27 -0.04 7.20 -6.51
N ALA A 28 0.48 6.05 -6.05
CA ALA A 28 1.53 5.36 -6.77
C ALA A 28 1.06 5.09 -8.21
N VAL A 29 1.73 5.68 -9.21
CA VAL A 29 1.36 5.55 -10.63
C VAL A 29 1.93 4.26 -11.22
N HIS A 30 1.98 3.18 -10.43
CA HIS A 30 2.29 1.85 -10.95
C HIS A 30 1.06 1.37 -11.72
N VAL A 31 0.93 1.89 -12.93
CA VAL A 31 0.09 1.32 -13.96
C VAL A 31 0.62 -0.09 -14.17
N SER A 32 -0.17 -1.10 -13.79
CA SER A 32 0.12 -2.48 -14.20
C SER A 32 0.16 -2.47 -15.74
N PRO A 33 1.30 -2.78 -16.39
CA PRO A 33 1.41 -2.75 -17.85
C PRO A 33 0.36 -3.63 -18.53
N ASP A 34 -0.04 -4.68 -17.83
CA ASP A 34 -0.94 -5.72 -18.32
C ASP A 34 -2.42 -5.28 -18.27
N THR A 35 -2.77 -4.30 -17.42
CA THR A 35 -4.18 -3.94 -17.19
C THR A 35 -4.47 -2.44 -17.34
N TRP A 36 -3.44 -1.60 -17.44
CA TRP A 36 -3.53 -0.14 -17.42
C TRP A 36 -4.32 0.45 -16.23
N LYS A 37 -4.57 -0.35 -15.19
CA LYS A 37 -5.37 0.05 -14.03
C LYS A 37 -4.51 0.83 -13.05
N LEU A 38 -5.04 1.96 -12.60
CA LEU A 38 -4.50 2.67 -11.44
C LEU A 38 -4.80 1.85 -10.17
N PRO A 39 -3.87 1.80 -9.19
CA PRO A 39 -4.12 1.06 -7.95
C PRO A 39 -5.35 1.61 -7.22
N LYS A 40 -6.09 0.77 -6.49
CA LYS A 40 -7.26 1.26 -5.72
C LYS A 40 -6.83 2.23 -4.61
N TYR A 41 -5.77 1.87 -3.90
CA TYR A 41 -5.26 2.61 -2.74
C TYR A 41 -4.03 3.44 -3.09
N ARG A 42 -3.79 4.52 -2.33
CA ARG A 42 -2.64 5.41 -2.54
C ARG A 42 -1.35 4.84 -1.97
N CYS A 43 -1.45 4.09 -0.87
CA CYS A 43 -0.32 3.42 -0.22
C CYS A 43 -0.73 2.06 0.38
N ALA A 44 0.25 1.23 0.72
CA ALA A 44 0.02 -0.08 1.31
C ALA A 44 -0.70 -0.01 2.67
N ILE A 45 -0.35 1.00 3.50
CA ILE A 45 -1.02 1.22 4.80
C ILE A 45 -2.51 1.45 4.60
N GLN A 46 -2.92 2.25 3.59
CA GLN A 46 -4.33 2.55 3.36
C GLN A 46 -5.15 1.27 3.17
N ASN A 47 -4.66 0.31 2.38
CA ASN A 47 -5.32 -0.97 2.19
C ASN A 47 -5.50 -1.71 3.53
N HIS A 48 -4.45 -1.77 4.35
CA HIS A 48 -4.48 -2.49 5.61
C HIS A 48 -5.42 -1.84 6.63
N ILE A 49 -5.39 -0.52 6.77
CA ILE A 49 -6.24 0.18 7.73
C ILE A 49 -7.72 0.14 7.33
N GLU A 50 -8.02 0.18 6.02
CA GLU A 50 -9.40 0.03 5.53
C GLU A 50 -9.91 -1.39 5.74
N LEU A 51 -9.05 -2.40 5.53
CA LEU A 51 -9.40 -3.79 5.82
C LEU A 51 -9.66 -3.98 7.32
N ALA A 52 -8.77 -3.47 8.18
CA ALA A 52 -8.94 -3.52 9.63
C ALA A 52 -10.24 -2.82 10.08
N ALA A 53 -10.59 -1.69 9.46
CA ALA A 53 -11.81 -0.94 9.78
C ALA A 53 -13.11 -1.70 9.48
N VAL A 54 -13.09 -2.65 8.53
CA VAL A 54 -14.26 -3.49 8.20
C VAL A 54 -14.22 -4.87 8.86
N THR A 55 -13.15 -5.22 9.56
CA THR A 55 -13.01 -6.49 10.29
C THR A 55 -13.17 -6.28 11.80
N ASP A 56 -12.09 -6.44 12.56
CA ASP A 56 -12.00 -6.41 14.02
C ASP A 56 -11.23 -5.17 14.53
N GLY A 57 -10.86 -4.25 13.65
CA GLY A 57 -10.06 -3.06 13.98
C GLY A 57 -8.59 -3.35 14.25
N MET A 58 -8.13 -4.58 14.02
CA MET A 58 -6.79 -5.03 14.39
C MET A 58 -5.83 -5.04 13.20
N GLY A 59 -4.57 -4.68 13.45
CA GLY A 59 -3.51 -4.69 12.45
C GLY A 59 -2.16 -5.12 13.01
N ASN A 60 -1.15 -5.14 12.15
CA ASN A 60 0.21 -5.48 12.57
C ASN A 60 0.89 -4.30 13.28
N LYS A 61 2.05 -4.55 13.88
CA LYS A 61 2.81 -3.55 14.64
C LYS A 61 3.19 -2.32 13.80
N ARG A 62 3.57 -2.52 12.53
CA ARG A 62 3.98 -1.43 11.64
C ARG A 62 2.81 -0.48 11.36
N ASP A 63 1.64 -1.04 11.09
CA ASP A 63 0.44 -0.23 10.82
C ASP A 63 0.01 0.51 12.09
N TYR A 64 0.06 -0.15 13.25
CA TYR A 64 -0.19 0.48 14.56
C TYR A 64 0.74 1.67 14.84
N GLU A 65 2.05 1.47 14.69
CA GLU A 65 3.04 2.54 14.90
C GLU A 65 2.81 3.72 13.95
N ALA A 66 2.40 3.43 12.71
CA ALA A 66 2.08 4.46 11.74
C ALA A 66 0.80 5.23 12.09
N THR A 67 -0.28 4.55 12.52
CA THR A 67 -1.55 5.20 12.87
C THR A 67 -1.49 6.00 14.17
N HIS A 68 -0.57 5.64 15.08
CA HIS A 68 -0.31 6.37 16.31
C HIS A 68 0.63 7.57 16.13
N SER A 69 1.11 7.80 14.91
CA SER A 69 1.84 9.01 14.54
C SER A 69 0.88 10.04 13.92
N TYR A 70 1.05 11.32 14.27
CA TYR A 70 0.23 12.41 13.73
C TYR A 70 0.31 12.48 12.19
N THR A 71 1.54 12.33 11.67
CA THR A 71 1.83 12.23 10.24
C THR A 71 2.30 10.81 9.94
N CYS A 72 1.72 10.20 8.90
CA CYS A 72 2.09 8.86 8.45
C CYS A 72 3.57 8.84 8.03
N PRO A 73 4.39 7.95 8.60
CA PRO A 73 5.81 7.80 8.23
C PRO A 73 6.03 7.36 6.78
N HIS A 74 4.97 6.95 6.09
CA HIS A 74 4.98 6.52 4.69
C HIS A 74 4.20 7.48 3.79
N LEU A 75 3.86 8.67 4.29
CA LEU A 75 3.25 9.72 3.49
C LEU A 75 4.19 10.07 2.34
N GLN A 76 3.65 10.02 1.13
CA GLN A 76 4.39 10.33 -0.07
C GLN A 76 3.73 11.50 -0.78
N THR A 77 4.30 12.69 -0.68
CA THR A 77 3.75 13.91 -1.31
C THR A 77 4.28 14.15 -2.73
N GLU A 78 5.27 13.36 -3.16
CA GLU A 78 5.90 13.47 -4.47
C GLU A 78 5.72 12.20 -5.29
N ARG A 79 5.51 12.34 -6.61
CA ARG A 79 5.45 11.20 -7.53
C ARG A 79 6.83 10.54 -7.60
N LYS A 80 6.98 9.36 -7.02
CA LYS A 80 8.15 8.50 -7.24
C LYS A 80 7.80 7.42 -8.26
N ALA A 81 8.52 7.41 -9.38
CA ALA A 81 8.49 6.29 -10.30
C ALA A 81 9.32 5.16 -9.69
N TYR A 82 8.67 4.19 -9.03
CA TYR A 82 9.38 2.99 -8.62
C TYR A 82 9.66 2.15 -9.87
N LYS A 83 10.92 1.80 -10.16
CA LYS A 83 11.18 0.80 -11.18
C LYS A 83 10.68 -0.55 -10.64
N LYS A 84 9.76 -1.22 -11.33
CA LYS A 84 9.36 -2.59 -11.00
C LYS A 84 10.65 -3.42 -11.07
N LYS A 85 11.15 -3.93 -9.94
CA LYS A 85 12.23 -4.93 -9.99
C LYS A 85 11.62 -6.15 -10.66
N PHE A 86 11.97 -6.40 -11.92
CA PHE A 86 11.76 -7.70 -12.53
C PHE A 86 12.57 -8.69 -11.69
N ASN A 87 11.90 -9.58 -10.97
CA ASN A 87 12.55 -10.78 -10.47
C ASN A 87 12.83 -11.63 -11.72
N ASN A 88 14.08 -11.62 -12.19
CA ASN A 88 14.55 -12.54 -13.21
C ASN A 88 14.50 -13.97 -12.65
N HIS A 89 13.38 -14.65 -12.85
CA HIS A 89 13.30 -16.09 -12.66
C HIS A 89 12.47 -16.75 -13.77
N LEU A 90 12.65 -16.28 -15.00
CA LEU A 90 12.19 -16.96 -16.20
C LEU A 90 13.44 -17.27 -17.03
N ASN A 91 13.82 -18.54 -17.02
CA ASN A 91 14.77 -19.10 -17.99
C ASN A 91 14.14 -18.94 -19.38
N PHE A 92 14.90 -18.33 -20.28
CA PHE A 92 14.50 -18.06 -21.65
C PHE A 92 15.36 -18.98 -22.53
N ASP A 93 14.82 -20.15 -22.88
CA ASP A 93 15.35 -20.94 -23.99
C ASP A 93 14.71 -20.37 -25.25
N PHE A 94 15.52 -19.63 -26.02
CA PHE A 94 15.17 -19.12 -27.33
C PHE A 94 15.89 -20.01 -28.34
N ASP A 95 15.19 -21.00 -28.89
CA ASP A 95 15.65 -21.66 -30.10
C ASP A 95 15.34 -20.73 -31.28
N ASP A 96 16.41 -20.12 -31.76
CA ASP A 96 16.54 -19.35 -32.98
C ASP A 96 16.48 -20.34 -34.16
N GLU A 97 15.46 -20.25 -35.01
CA GLU A 97 15.54 -20.86 -36.34
C GLU A 97 14.93 -19.90 -37.37
N THR A 98 15.84 -19.21 -38.05
CA THR A 98 15.67 -18.44 -39.27
C THR A 98 15.51 -19.37 -40.48
N ASP A 99 14.40 -19.23 -41.22
CA ASP A 99 14.36 -18.81 -42.64
C ASP A 99 12.90 -18.69 -43.14
#